data_AF-A0A964II51-F1
#
_entry.id   AF-A0A964II51-F1
#
_cell.length_a   1.000
_cell.length_b   1.000
_cell.length_c   1.000
_cell.angle_alpha   90.00
_cell.angle_beta   90.00
_cell.angle_gamma   90.00
#
_symmetry.space_group_name_H-M   'P 1'
#
loop_
_entity.id
_entity.type
_entity.pdbx_description
1 polymer ?
#
loop_
_entity_poly.entity_id
_entity_poly.type
_entity_poly.pdbx_seq_one_letter_code
_entity_poly.pdbx_strand_id
1 'polypeptide(L)'
;MNRAGWMLSPIRSHALDERGLARAAICGVSFGGRVALRFAARRPERTEALVLVSAPGPGWHLKPSHRWGARHPLLAAPAFFAVMGVRLWSELAVAMGDEFD
;
A
#
# COMPACT_ATOMS: atom_id res chain seq x y z
N MET A 1 -19.85 -15.38 8.99
CA MET A 1 -20.27 -14.60 7.80
C MET A 1 -19.17 -13.62 7.36
N ASN A 2 -18.68 -13.80 6.13
CA ASN A 2 -17.84 -12.91 5.29
C ASN A 2 -16.56 -12.28 5.85
N ARG A 3 -15.52 -13.11 6.02
CA ARG A 3 -14.13 -12.66 5.94
C ARG A 3 -13.80 -12.34 4.47
N ALA A 4 -13.48 -11.08 4.18
CA ALA A 4 -12.56 -10.67 3.11
C ALA A 4 -13.02 -10.79 1.62
N GLY A 5 -14.22 -10.30 1.25
CA GLY A 5 -14.62 -10.18 -0.17
C GLY A 5 -13.66 -9.35 -1.04
N TRP A 6 -12.98 -8.34 -0.48
CA TRP A 6 -11.93 -7.58 -1.19
C TRP A 6 -10.63 -8.38 -1.41
N MET A 7 -10.44 -9.47 -0.65
CA MET A 7 -9.29 -10.35 -0.75
C MET A 7 -9.52 -11.51 -1.74
N LEU A 8 -10.63 -11.52 -2.46
CA LEU A 8 -10.90 -12.51 -3.52
C LEU A 8 -11.08 -11.88 -4.91
N SER A 9 -11.21 -10.56 -5.01
CA SER A 9 -11.19 -9.89 -6.32
C SER A 9 -9.91 -10.25 -7.10
N PRO A 10 -10.02 -10.63 -8.39
CA PRO A 10 -8.86 -10.87 -9.23
C PRO A 10 -8.04 -9.60 -9.32
N ILE A 11 -6.77 -9.68 -8.97
CA ILE A 11 -5.82 -8.63 -9.35
C ILE A 11 -5.70 -8.67 -10.88
N ARG A 12 -5.93 -7.52 -11.53
CA ARG A 12 -5.85 -7.36 -12.98
C ARG A 12 -4.45 -6.86 -13.37
N SER A 13 -3.94 -7.33 -14.50
CA SER A 13 -2.63 -6.99 -15.07
C SER A 13 -2.71 -5.91 -16.16
N HIS A 14 -3.80 -5.14 -16.21
CA HIS A 14 -4.12 -4.24 -17.32
C HIS A 14 -2.96 -3.30 -17.67
N ALA A 15 -2.27 -2.76 -16.67
CA ALA A 15 -1.12 -1.88 -16.89
C ALA A 15 0.04 -2.56 -17.66
N LEU A 16 0.26 -3.87 -17.46
CA LEU A 16 1.24 -4.65 -18.24
C LEU A 16 0.70 -4.93 -19.64
N ASP A 17 -0.59 -5.28 -19.75
CA ASP A 17 -1.24 -5.61 -21.01
C ASP A 17 -1.26 -4.39 -21.96
N GLU A 18 -1.61 -3.19 -21.46
CA GLU A 18 -1.54 -1.91 -22.19
C GLU A 18 -0.13 -1.57 -22.72
N ARG A 19 0.91 -2.08 -22.04
CA ARG A 19 2.31 -1.85 -22.39
C ARG A 19 2.91 -2.99 -23.21
N GLY A 20 2.12 -4.01 -23.55
CA GLY A 20 2.60 -5.21 -24.25
C GLY A 20 3.61 -6.02 -23.45
N LEU A 21 3.64 -5.88 -22.12
CA LEU A 21 4.61 -6.54 -21.25
C LEU A 21 4.09 -7.91 -20.82
N ALA A 22 4.80 -8.96 -21.22
CA ALA A 22 4.50 -10.33 -20.79
C ALA A 22 4.77 -10.51 -19.28
N ARG A 23 5.84 -9.92 -18.74
CA ARG A 23 6.19 -9.95 -17.32
C ARG A 23 6.97 -8.70 -16.94
N ALA A 24 7.06 -8.40 -15.64
CA ALA A 24 7.84 -7.28 -15.14
C ALA A 24 8.33 -7.54 -13.71
N ALA A 25 9.34 -6.77 -13.28
CA ALA A 25 9.66 -6.62 -11.86
C ALA A 25 8.54 -5.80 -11.18
N ILE A 26 7.98 -6.33 -10.10
CA ILE A 26 6.88 -5.71 -9.36
C ILE A 26 7.43 -5.13 -8.07
N CYS A 27 7.43 -3.80 -7.97
CA CYS A 27 7.86 -3.08 -6.78
C CYS A 27 6.65 -2.57 -5.99
N GLY A 28 6.62 -2.84 -4.69
CA GLY A 28 5.59 -2.35 -3.78
C GLY A 28 6.17 -1.61 -2.59
N VAL A 29 5.79 -0.35 -2.43
CA VAL A 29 6.20 0.52 -1.32
C VAL A 29 5.12 0.59 -0.26
N SER A 30 5.48 0.44 1.02
CA SER A 30 4.56 0.53 2.16
C SER A 30 3.37 -0.42 1.99
N PHE A 31 2.14 0.08 2.09
CA PHE A 31 0.94 -0.71 1.83
C PHE A 31 0.89 -1.31 0.41
N GLY A 32 1.50 -0.63 -0.56
CA GLY A 32 1.70 -1.14 -1.92
C GLY A 32 2.49 -2.46 -1.96
N GLY A 33 3.34 -2.73 -0.96
CA GLY A 33 4.01 -4.03 -0.79
C GLY A 33 3.04 -5.20 -0.63
N ARG A 34 1.91 -5.01 0.07
CA ARG A 34 0.87 -6.06 0.18
C ARG A 34 0.13 -6.28 -1.13
N VAL A 35 -0.06 -5.22 -1.90
CA VAL A 35 -0.67 -5.30 -3.24
C VAL A 35 0.27 -6.04 -4.19
N ALA A 36 1.55 -5.69 -4.20
CA ALA A 36 2.61 -6.33 -4.98
C ALA A 36 2.76 -7.83 -4.62
N LEU A 37 2.83 -8.16 -3.33
CA LEU A 37 2.91 -9.55 -2.86
C LEU A 37 1.70 -10.38 -3.33
N ARG A 38 0.49 -9.79 -3.22
CA ARG A 38 -0.73 -10.44 -3.69
C ARG A 38 -0.76 -10.61 -5.21
N PHE A 39 -0.24 -9.63 -5.97
CA PHE A 39 -0.09 -9.74 -7.43
C PHE A 39 0.83 -10.91 -7.76
N ALA A 40 2.05 -10.90 -7.20
CA ALA A 40 3.06 -11.93 -7.43
C ALA A 40 2.56 -13.34 -7.08
N ALA A 41 1.86 -13.49 -5.95
CA ALA A 41 1.30 -14.78 -5.55
C ALA A 41 0.18 -15.29 -6.44
N ARG A 42 -0.58 -14.41 -7.11
CA ARG A 42 -1.71 -14.79 -7.98
C ARG A 42 -1.34 -14.86 -9.46
N ARG A 43 -0.26 -14.20 -9.86
CA ARG A 43 0.23 -14.08 -11.24
C ARG A 43 1.75 -14.27 -11.28
N PRO A 44 2.29 -15.39 -10.76
CA PRO A 44 3.74 -15.64 -10.79
C PRO A 44 4.28 -15.64 -12.22
N GLU A 45 3.50 -16.09 -13.19
CA GLU A 45 3.83 -16.09 -14.62
C GLU A 45 4.03 -14.68 -15.21
N ARG A 46 3.46 -13.65 -14.57
CA ARG A 46 3.60 -12.24 -14.96
C ARG A 46 4.63 -11.48 -14.11
N THR A 47 5.28 -12.15 -13.16
CA THR A 47 6.15 -11.53 -12.15
C THR A 47 7.58 -12.06 -12.30
N GLU A 48 8.48 -11.20 -12.77
CA GLU A 48 9.90 -11.56 -12.94
C GLU A 48 10.70 -11.42 -11.64
N ALA A 49 10.37 -10.41 -10.84
CA ALA A 49 10.96 -10.15 -9.54
C ALA A 49 9.94 -9.44 -8.64
N LEU A 50 10.11 -9.56 -7.32
CA LEU A 50 9.30 -8.87 -6.33
C LEU A 50 10.20 -8.04 -5.41
N VAL A 51 9.97 -6.73 -5.36
CA VAL A 51 10.68 -5.80 -4.48
C VAL A 51 9.69 -5.23 -3.47
N LEU A 52 10.02 -5.35 -2.17
CA LEU A 52 9.21 -4.86 -1.07
C LEU A 52 9.98 -3.79 -0.31
N VAL A 53 9.46 -2.56 -0.28
CA VAL A 53 10.10 -1.42 0.37
C VAL A 53 9.24 -0.95 1.54
N SER A 54 9.76 -1.02 2.76
CA SER A 54 9.05 -0.63 4.00
C SER A 54 7.65 -1.28 4.11
N ALA A 55 7.52 -2.50 3.59
CA ALA A 55 6.24 -3.19 3.49
C ALA A 55 5.85 -3.78 4.85
N PRO A 56 4.56 -3.72 5.23
CA PRO A 56 4.11 -4.31 6.48
C PRO A 56 4.21 -5.84 6.42
N GLY A 57 4.80 -6.42 7.46
CA GLY A 57 5.03 -7.86 7.56
C GLY A 57 3.76 -8.72 7.69
N PRO A 58 3.90 -10.06 7.74
CA PRO A 58 2.79 -11.01 7.67
C PRO A 58 1.72 -10.83 8.77
N GLY A 59 2.13 -10.44 9.98
CA GLY A 59 1.24 -10.22 11.12
C GLY A 59 0.47 -8.89 11.11
N TRP A 60 0.72 -8.02 10.13
CA TRP A 60 0.06 -6.73 10.07
C TRP A 60 -1.37 -6.85 9.51
N HIS A 61 -2.31 -6.18 10.17
CA HIS A 61 -3.71 -6.13 9.75
C HIS A 61 -4.26 -4.70 9.81
N LEU A 62 -5.11 -4.36 8.85
CA LEU A 62 -5.90 -3.13 8.90
C LEU A 62 -6.80 -3.16 10.13
N LYS A 63 -6.63 -2.16 11.01
CA LYS A 63 -7.59 -1.83 12.08
C LYS A 63 -8.98 -1.61 11.46
N PRO A 64 -10.08 -1.91 12.19
CA PRO A 64 -11.44 -1.73 11.68
C PRO A 64 -11.71 -0.33 11.11
N SER A 65 -11.19 0.73 11.76
CA SER A 65 -11.29 2.12 11.29
C SER A 65 -10.64 2.33 9.91
N HIS A 66 -9.46 1.74 9.67
CA HIS A 66 -8.79 1.84 8.38
C HIS A 66 -9.53 1.09 7.26
N ARG A 67 -10.31 0.04 7.60
CA ARG A 67 -11.14 -0.68 6.62
C ARG A 67 -12.32 0.16 6.14
N TRP A 68 -12.91 0.96 7.03
CA TRP A 68 -13.93 1.92 6.65
C TRP A 68 -13.34 2.99 5.71
N GLY A 69 -12.18 3.55 6.08
CA GLY A 69 -11.51 4.54 5.23
C GLY A 69 -11.13 3.99 3.85
N ALA A 70 -10.65 2.75 3.77
CA ALA A 70 -10.36 2.10 2.48
C ALA A 70 -11.61 1.87 1.61
N ARG A 71 -12.80 1.77 2.20
CA ARG A 71 -14.08 1.65 1.48
C ARG A 71 -14.65 2.99 1.03
N HIS A 72 -14.32 4.07 1.75
CA HIS A 72 -14.78 5.42 1.46
C HIS A 72 -13.60 6.39 1.38
N PRO A 73 -12.70 6.22 0.39
CA PRO A 73 -11.42 6.93 0.34
C PRO A 73 -11.59 8.45 0.28
N LEU A 74 -12.60 8.93 -0.45
CA LEU A 74 -12.88 10.37 -0.56
C LEU A 74 -13.33 10.98 0.78
N LEU A 75 -14.11 10.24 1.58
CA LEU A 75 -14.56 10.71 2.89
C LEU A 75 -13.44 10.64 3.94
N ALA A 76 -12.55 9.65 3.82
CA ALA A 76 -11.44 9.48 4.75
C ALA A 76 -10.23 10.35 4.41
N ALA A 77 -10.10 10.84 3.17
CA ALA A 77 -8.95 11.60 2.71
C ALA A 77 -8.66 12.85 3.55
N PRO A 78 -9.63 13.74 3.88
CA PRO A 78 -9.34 14.93 4.68
C PRO A 78 -8.74 14.59 6.05
N ALA A 79 -9.34 13.62 6.76
CA ALA A 79 -8.85 13.17 8.06
C ALA A 79 -7.48 12.48 7.94
N PHE A 80 -7.27 11.68 6.90
CA PHE A 80 -5.99 11.02 6.65
C PHE A 80 -4.87 12.04 6.42
N PHE A 81 -5.08 13.03 5.55
CA PHE A 81 -4.08 14.06 5.28
C PHE A 81 -3.81 14.97 6.48
N ALA A 82 -4.83 15.31 7.27
CA ALA A 82 -4.64 16.05 8.52
C ALA A 82 -3.76 15.28 9.51
N VAL A 83 -4.07 13.99 9.77
CA VAL A 83 -3.30 13.15 10.69
C VAL A 83 -1.86 12.91 10.18
N MET A 84 -1.70 12.65 8.88
CA MET A 84 -0.36 12.47 8.29
C MET A 84 0.44 13.76 8.29
N GLY A 85 -0.20 14.92 8.06
CA GLY A 85 0.44 16.22 8.14
C GLY A 85 0.97 16.53 9.55
N VAL A 86 0.14 16.35 10.58
CA VAL A 86 0.56 16.53 11.97
C VAL A 86 1.72 15.58 12.33
N ARG A 87 1.60 14.31 11.94
CA ARG A 87 2.65 13.32 12.22
C ARG A 87 3.96 13.66 11.51
N LEU A 88 3.91 14.02 10.24
CA LEU A 88 5.10 14.42 9.50
C LEU A 88 5.73 15.67 10.12
N TRP A 89 4.92 16.65 10.51
CA TRP A 89 5.39 17.84 11.20
C TRP A 89 6.09 17.53 12.52
N SER A 90 5.55 16.61 13.33
CA SER A 90 6.21 16.20 14.58
C SER A 90 7.56 15.52 14.34
N GLU A 91 7.66 14.68 13.31
CA GLU A 91 8.93 13.99 12.98
C GLU A 91 9.96 14.99 12.43
N LEU A 92 9.52 15.95 11.61
CA LEU A 92 10.38 17.03 11.11
C LEU A 92 10.82 17.97 12.24
N ALA A 93 9.95 18.34 13.16
CA ALA A 93 10.30 19.19 14.29
C ALA A 93 11.35 18.53 15.20
N VAL A 94 11.31 17.21 15.36
CA VAL A 94 12.35 16.45 16.06
C VAL A 94 13.64 16.39 15.25
N ALA A 95 13.56 16.10 13.94
CA ALA A 95 14.74 15.95 13.09
C ALA A 95 15.48 17.28 12.82
N MET A 96 14.74 18.39 12.74
CA MET A 96 15.27 19.73 12.46
C MET A 96 15.50 20.54 13.73
N GLY A 97 15.01 20.08 14.89
CA GLY A 97 15.16 20.78 16.17
C GLY A 97 16.62 20.94 16.61
N ASP A 98 17.51 20.06 16.14
CA ASP A 98 18.96 20.16 16.39
C ASP A 98 19.68 21.16 15.46
N GLU A 99 19.02 21.70 14.42
CA GLU A 99 19.61 22.63 13.45
C GLU A 99 19.30 24.12 13.74
N PHE A 100 18.44 24.42 14.73
CA PHE A 100 17.97 25.79 15.03
C PHE A 100 18.28 26.29 16.46
N ASP A 101 19.16 25.62 17.20
CA ASP A 101 19.75 26.09 18.47
C ASP A 101 21.16 26.66 18.28
#